data_AF-A0A432YYC7-F1
#
_entry.id   AF-A0A432YYC7-F1
#
_cell.length_a   1.000
_cell.length_b   1.000
_cell.length_c   1.000
_cell.angle_alpha   90.00
_cell.angle_beta   90.00
_cell.angle_gamma   90.00
#
_symmetry.space_group_name_H-M   'P 1'
#
loop_
_entity.id
_entity.type
_entity.pdbx_description
1 polymer ?
#
loop_
_entity_poly.entity_id
_entity_poly.type
_entity_poly.pdbx_seq_one_letter_code
_entity_poly.pdbx_strand_id
1 'polypeptide(L)'
;MSTWAGVDLGEYSIEEWQNTYHKWLFNDTDRVRETPEDSFIGYRIDTATLRRRLELQGVNRLAVETEMDEVKLLWIKEMKELLSDTDFREHHDNYLCYIDGLLNCSIDSWLKLIPVARAISISEHKSTQNKSHETENLTAAEQNLLKFMCSNYDEYPNYSAGAYHFPCKSSFSYAWAILHVVESDVVCELDISGLIDSGWVEDFDDLAEYQAGQTKFYERAKVEINEITQLSRLDEANRVLQRISYSGLVTILEAYLSDIVKRQVLNKESIKRRFVEKFDPFAKSQKKLEITEIYFRMEQLDQLIIDCIDNLSFHSVKTIKDFFSSVLLISIPHELSDSLAKAIITRHDIVHRAGRTKDGDSNEVSQSDVQALSQLLMKVMACIDSQIVDGLLGD
;
A
#
# COMPACT_ATOMS: atom_id res chain seq x y z
N MET A 1 20.25 -3.91 -0.24
CA MET A 1 20.23 -5.38 -0.45
C MET A 1 19.14 -5.68 -1.46
N SER A 2 19.27 -6.75 -2.24
CA SER A 2 18.18 -7.16 -3.15
C SER A 2 17.05 -7.78 -2.34
N THR A 3 15.82 -7.34 -2.57
CA THR A 3 14.61 -7.87 -1.93
C THR A 3 13.61 -8.30 -3.00
N TRP A 4 12.73 -9.24 -2.69
CA TRP A 4 11.76 -9.79 -3.64
C TRP A 4 10.33 -9.55 -3.14
N ALA A 5 9.41 -9.41 -4.09
CA ALA A 5 7.97 -9.46 -3.85
C ALA A 5 7.36 -10.46 -4.83
N GLY A 6 6.37 -11.23 -4.39
CA GLY A 6 5.76 -12.28 -5.19
C GLY A 6 4.27 -12.37 -4.96
N VAL A 7 3.58 -12.90 -5.97
CA VAL A 7 2.19 -13.33 -5.85
C VAL A 7 2.18 -14.81 -5.51
N ASP A 8 1.58 -15.13 -4.36
CA ASP A 8 1.41 -16.49 -3.88
C ASP A 8 -0.07 -16.86 -3.82
N LEU A 9 -0.38 -18.11 -4.15
CA LEU A 9 -1.69 -18.71 -3.92
C LEU A 9 -1.52 -19.91 -2.99
N GLY A 10 -1.67 -19.66 -1.69
CA GLY A 10 -1.31 -20.62 -0.65
C GLY A 10 0.18 -20.91 -0.66
N GLU A 11 0.56 -22.15 -0.99
CA GLU A 11 1.97 -22.58 -0.99
C GLU A 11 2.63 -22.58 -2.40
N TYR A 12 1.97 -21.96 -3.37
CA TYR A 12 2.41 -21.91 -4.76
C TYR A 12 2.72 -20.46 -5.18
N SER A 13 3.99 -20.20 -5.50
CA SER A 13 4.43 -18.95 -6.11
C SER A 13 3.99 -18.88 -7.57
N ILE A 14 3.32 -17.79 -7.94
CA ILE A 14 2.74 -17.54 -9.26
C ILE A 14 3.65 -16.66 -10.09
N GLU A 15 4.14 -15.57 -9.52
CA GLU A 15 5.00 -14.59 -10.18
C GLU A 15 5.82 -13.82 -9.15
N GLU A 16 7.09 -13.50 -9.47
CA GLU A 16 8.01 -12.83 -8.55
C GLU A 16 8.78 -11.70 -9.25
N TRP A 17 9.08 -10.65 -8.49
CA TRP A 17 9.84 -9.49 -8.96
C TRP A 17 10.91 -9.08 -7.95
N GLN A 18 12.04 -8.59 -8.46
CA GLN A 18 13.17 -8.14 -7.66
C GLN A 18 13.17 -6.62 -7.50
N ASN A 19 13.22 -6.12 -6.26
CA ASN A 19 13.26 -4.71 -5.87
C ASN A 19 12.08 -3.86 -6.38
N THR A 20 11.01 -4.51 -6.85
CA THR A 20 9.80 -3.88 -7.38
C THR A 20 8.64 -4.86 -7.25
N TYR A 21 7.43 -4.41 -7.54
CA TYR A 21 6.27 -5.28 -7.66
C TYR A 21 5.34 -4.77 -8.76
N HIS A 22 4.56 -5.68 -9.33
CA HIS A 22 3.42 -5.33 -10.17
C HIS A 22 2.13 -5.74 -9.44
N LYS A 23 1.11 -4.87 -9.42
CA LYS A 23 -0.16 -5.18 -8.74
C LYS A 23 -0.87 -6.40 -9.33
N TRP A 24 -0.47 -6.88 -10.51
CA TRP A 24 -1.02 -8.08 -11.16
C TRP A 24 -2.55 -7.97 -11.30
N LEU A 25 -3.31 -8.89 -10.70
CA LEU A 25 -4.77 -8.84 -10.66
C LEU A 25 -5.34 -8.12 -9.43
N PHE A 26 -4.51 -7.52 -8.58
CA PHE A 26 -4.91 -6.78 -7.39
C PHE A 26 -5.25 -5.31 -7.67
N ASN A 27 -6.10 -4.75 -6.81
CA ASN A 27 -6.62 -3.39 -6.86
C ASN A 27 -6.40 -2.72 -5.49
N ASP A 28 -6.59 -1.40 -5.42
CA ASP A 28 -6.37 -0.63 -4.17
C ASP A 28 -7.32 -1.00 -3.02
N THR A 29 -8.46 -1.63 -3.34
CA THR A 29 -9.42 -2.16 -2.37
C THR A 29 -8.93 -3.45 -1.69
N ASP A 30 -7.93 -4.12 -2.27
CA ASP A 30 -7.41 -5.39 -1.77
C ASP A 30 -6.20 -5.19 -0.85
N ARG A 31 -5.81 -3.94 -0.62
CA ARG A 31 -4.71 -3.60 0.28
C ARG A 31 -5.03 -4.08 1.69
N VAL A 32 -4.09 -4.79 2.28
CA VAL A 32 -4.13 -5.25 3.66
C VAL A 32 -2.84 -4.82 4.33
N ARG A 33 -3.00 -4.28 5.53
CA ARG A 33 -1.90 -4.01 6.45
C ARG A 33 -2.24 -4.69 7.75
N GLU A 34 -1.50 -5.73 8.11
CA GLU A 34 -1.63 -6.36 9.41
C GLU A 34 -0.84 -5.60 10.47
N THR A 35 -1.08 -5.94 11.73
CA THR A 35 -0.31 -5.45 12.88
C THR A 35 0.00 -6.63 13.78
N PRO A 36 1.22 -6.80 14.34
CA PRO A 36 2.28 -5.79 14.60
C PRO A 36 3.40 -5.66 13.53
N GLU A 37 4.42 -4.82 13.77
CA GLU A 37 5.46 -4.31 12.82
C GLU A 37 6.23 -5.30 11.92
N ASP A 38 6.08 -6.62 12.05
CA ASP A 38 6.66 -7.64 11.14
C ASP A 38 5.57 -8.48 10.42
N SER A 39 4.32 -8.02 10.42
CA SER A 39 3.19 -8.73 9.82
C SER A 39 2.96 -8.36 8.36
N PHE A 40 2.17 -9.16 7.65
CA PHE A 40 1.88 -9.00 6.23
C PHE A 40 1.40 -7.59 5.86
N ILE A 41 2.07 -6.97 4.91
CA ILE A 41 1.67 -5.74 4.22
C ILE A 41 1.67 -6.03 2.73
N GLY A 42 0.51 -5.86 2.10
CA GLY A 42 0.37 -6.19 0.69
C GLY A 42 -1.06 -6.26 0.22
N TYR A 43 -1.32 -7.11 -0.76
CA TYR A 43 -2.66 -7.26 -1.35
C TYR A 43 -3.17 -8.67 -1.11
N ARG A 44 -4.46 -8.81 -0.79
CA ARG A 44 -5.07 -10.11 -0.49
C ARG A 44 -6.46 -10.22 -1.09
N ILE A 45 -6.72 -11.33 -1.80
CA ILE A 45 -8.05 -11.67 -2.32
C ILE A 45 -8.38 -13.15 -2.08
N ASP A 46 -9.67 -13.47 -2.01
CA ASP A 46 -10.13 -14.86 -1.93
C ASP A 46 -10.12 -15.55 -3.31
N THR A 47 -10.21 -16.89 -3.30
CA THR A 47 -10.22 -17.70 -4.53
C THR A 47 -11.37 -17.35 -5.47
N ALA A 48 -12.54 -16.95 -4.94
CA ALA A 48 -13.71 -16.58 -5.73
C ALA A 48 -13.48 -15.29 -6.52
N THR A 49 -12.88 -14.28 -5.88
CA THR A 49 -12.50 -13.01 -6.49
C THR A 49 -11.41 -13.21 -7.53
N LEU A 50 -10.37 -13.99 -7.21
CA LEU A 50 -9.32 -14.32 -8.17
C LEU A 50 -9.88 -15.01 -9.41
N ARG A 51 -10.73 -16.03 -9.23
CA ARG A 51 -11.40 -16.75 -10.33
C ARG A 51 -12.16 -15.79 -11.23
N ARG A 52 -12.98 -14.91 -10.64
CA ARG A 52 -13.75 -13.92 -11.40
C ARG A 52 -12.84 -12.97 -12.19
N ARG A 53 -11.73 -12.50 -11.61
CA ARG A 53 -10.80 -11.60 -12.29
C ARG A 53 -10.06 -12.29 -13.44
N LEU A 54 -9.66 -13.56 -13.27
CA LEU A 54 -9.12 -14.38 -14.35
C LEU A 54 -10.12 -14.57 -15.50
N GLU A 55 -11.38 -14.88 -15.19
CA GLU A 55 -12.44 -15.00 -16.21
C GLU A 55 -12.64 -13.69 -16.99
N LEU A 56 -12.56 -12.54 -16.33
CA LEU A 56 -12.64 -11.22 -16.99
C LEU A 56 -11.44 -10.95 -17.91
N GLN A 57 -10.27 -11.55 -17.65
CA GLN A 57 -9.11 -11.54 -18.55
C GLN A 57 -9.24 -12.57 -19.69
N GLY A 58 -10.36 -13.31 -19.77
CA GLY A 58 -10.57 -14.35 -20.76
C GLY A 58 -9.91 -15.69 -20.41
N VAL A 59 -9.39 -15.83 -19.18
CA VAL A 59 -8.72 -17.05 -18.72
C VAL A 59 -9.77 -18.01 -18.17
N ASN A 60 -10.15 -18.96 -19.02
CA ASN A 60 -11.06 -20.04 -18.70
C ASN A 60 -10.47 -21.38 -19.17
N ARG A 61 -11.09 -22.49 -18.80
CA ARG A 61 -10.59 -23.84 -19.11
C ARG A 61 -10.22 -24.03 -20.58
N LEU A 62 -11.09 -23.62 -21.50
CA LEU A 62 -10.86 -23.79 -22.94
C LEU A 62 -9.66 -22.97 -23.42
N ALA A 63 -9.54 -21.73 -22.94
CA ALA A 63 -8.41 -20.86 -23.27
C ALA A 63 -7.08 -21.44 -22.76
N VAL A 64 -7.06 -21.93 -21.52
CA VAL A 64 -5.87 -22.55 -20.91
C VAL A 64 -5.52 -23.85 -21.63
N GLU A 65 -6.48 -24.73 -21.90
CA GLU A 65 -6.25 -25.97 -22.66
C GLU A 65 -5.66 -25.69 -24.05
N THR A 66 -6.20 -24.68 -24.75
CA THR A 66 -5.71 -24.28 -26.08
C THR A 66 -4.27 -23.76 -26.01
N GLU A 67 -3.98 -22.84 -25.07
CA GLU A 67 -2.63 -22.32 -24.87
C GLU A 67 -1.64 -23.44 -24.53
N MET A 68 -2.04 -24.31 -23.62
CA MET A 68 -1.23 -25.44 -23.16
C MET A 68 -0.93 -26.40 -24.31
N ASP A 69 -1.90 -26.72 -25.17
CA ASP A 69 -1.68 -27.57 -26.35
C ASP A 69 -0.72 -26.91 -27.35
N GLU A 70 -0.83 -25.61 -27.58
CA GLU A 70 0.13 -24.87 -28.43
C GLU A 70 1.57 -24.95 -27.91
N VAL A 71 1.77 -24.71 -26.60
CA VAL A 71 3.09 -24.75 -25.96
C VAL A 71 3.65 -26.17 -25.97
N LYS A 72 2.86 -27.17 -25.58
CA LYS A 72 3.27 -28.58 -25.62
C LYS A 72 3.70 -29.01 -27.01
N LEU A 73 2.94 -28.63 -28.05
CA LEU A 73 3.27 -29.00 -29.43
C LEU A 73 4.58 -28.36 -29.91
N LEU A 74 4.89 -27.15 -29.44
CA LEU A 74 6.17 -26.51 -29.71
C LEU A 74 7.32 -27.29 -29.07
N TRP A 75 7.24 -27.60 -27.77
CA TRP A 75 8.26 -28.38 -27.09
C TRP A 75 8.42 -29.79 -27.69
N ILE A 76 7.32 -30.48 -27.98
CA ILE A 76 7.38 -31.81 -28.63
C ILE A 76 8.10 -31.72 -29.98
N LYS A 77 7.84 -30.67 -30.76
CA LYS A 77 8.52 -30.46 -32.04
C LYS A 77 10.02 -30.30 -31.84
N GLU A 78 10.44 -29.45 -30.91
CA GLU A 78 11.86 -29.21 -30.59
C GLU A 78 12.55 -30.48 -30.09
N MET A 79 11.92 -31.19 -29.16
CA MET A 79 12.41 -32.48 -28.66
C MET A 79 12.60 -33.49 -29.80
N LYS A 80 11.66 -33.56 -30.75
CA LYS A 80 11.77 -34.44 -31.93
C LYS A 80 12.89 -34.03 -32.89
N GLU A 81 13.10 -32.74 -33.08
CA GLU A 81 14.21 -32.21 -33.89
C GLU A 81 15.55 -32.60 -33.27
N LEU A 82 15.72 -32.44 -31.94
CA LEU A 82 16.91 -32.88 -31.22
C LEU A 82 17.14 -34.39 -31.31
N LEU A 83 16.09 -35.20 -31.14
CA LEU A 83 16.18 -36.66 -31.26
C LEU A 83 16.51 -37.14 -32.69
N SER A 84 16.29 -36.30 -33.70
CA SER A 84 16.63 -36.61 -35.09
C SER A 84 18.11 -36.37 -35.42
N ASP A 85 18.84 -35.66 -34.56
CA ASP A 85 20.28 -35.45 -34.68
C ASP A 85 21.02 -36.74 -34.27
N THR A 86 21.78 -37.30 -35.21
CA THR A 86 22.50 -38.58 -35.03
C THR A 86 23.59 -38.53 -33.97
N ASP A 87 24.07 -37.33 -33.62
CA ASP A 87 25.08 -37.13 -32.60
C ASP A 87 24.49 -36.89 -31.19
N PHE A 88 23.17 -36.71 -31.09
CA PHE A 88 22.46 -36.50 -29.82
C PHE A 88 22.14 -37.83 -29.12
N ARG A 89 23.08 -38.30 -28.27
CA ARG A 89 22.91 -39.52 -27.46
C ARG A 89 22.55 -39.23 -25.99
N GLU A 90 22.79 -38.01 -25.54
CA GLU A 90 22.56 -37.64 -24.15
C GLU A 90 21.06 -37.49 -23.90
N HIS A 91 20.56 -38.08 -22.81
CA HIS A 91 19.15 -38.01 -22.40
C HIS A 91 18.10 -38.54 -23.40
N HIS A 92 18.47 -39.25 -24.47
CA HIS A 92 17.56 -39.75 -25.52
C HIS A 92 16.29 -40.43 -24.97
N ASP A 93 16.45 -41.39 -24.05
CA ASP A 93 15.33 -42.11 -23.43
C ASP A 93 14.44 -41.20 -22.57
N ASN A 94 15.02 -40.17 -21.93
CA ASN A 94 14.27 -39.20 -21.14
C ASN A 94 13.36 -38.36 -22.04
N TYR A 95 13.88 -37.87 -23.17
CA TYR A 95 13.10 -37.09 -24.15
C TYR A 95 11.95 -37.91 -24.76
N LEU A 96 12.16 -39.20 -25.05
CA LEU A 96 11.08 -40.10 -25.48
C LEU A 96 9.99 -40.23 -24.40
N CYS A 97 10.38 -40.36 -23.13
CA CYS A 97 9.43 -40.37 -22.01
C CYS A 97 8.68 -39.03 -21.93
N TYR A 98 9.37 -37.90 -22.03
CA TYR A 98 8.74 -36.58 -21.95
C TYR A 98 7.72 -36.38 -23.06
N ILE A 99 8.08 -36.70 -24.31
CA ILE A 99 7.16 -36.64 -25.46
C ILE A 99 5.91 -37.51 -25.22
N ASP A 100 6.09 -38.72 -24.70
CA ASP A 100 4.97 -39.61 -24.37
C ASP A 100 4.03 -38.99 -23.33
N GLY A 101 4.59 -38.44 -22.25
CA GLY A 101 3.83 -37.74 -21.20
C GLY A 101 3.08 -36.52 -21.75
N LEU A 102 3.75 -35.68 -22.56
CA LEU A 102 3.17 -34.46 -23.13
C LEU A 102 2.03 -34.75 -24.13
N LEU A 103 2.14 -35.82 -24.93
CA LEU A 103 1.12 -36.21 -25.91
C LEU A 103 -0.10 -36.86 -25.29
N ASN A 104 0.10 -37.68 -24.26
CA ASN A 104 -0.93 -38.58 -23.75
C ASN A 104 -1.62 -38.10 -22.45
N CYS A 105 -1.22 -36.94 -21.91
CA CYS A 105 -1.82 -36.37 -20.70
C CYS A 105 -2.71 -35.15 -21.01
N SER A 106 -3.91 -35.12 -20.43
CA SER A 106 -4.84 -33.98 -20.49
C SER A 106 -4.53 -32.96 -19.39
N ILE A 107 -5.17 -31.79 -19.43
CA ILE A 107 -5.04 -30.79 -18.35
C ILE A 107 -5.37 -31.37 -16.97
N ASP A 108 -6.33 -32.29 -16.86
CA ASP A 108 -6.69 -32.90 -15.57
C ASP A 108 -5.54 -33.77 -15.01
N SER A 109 -4.74 -34.40 -15.87
CA SER A 109 -3.50 -35.08 -15.46
C SER A 109 -2.48 -34.09 -14.88
N TRP A 110 -2.34 -32.90 -15.47
CA TRP A 110 -1.45 -31.87 -14.94
C TRP A 110 -1.93 -31.35 -13.59
N LEU A 111 -3.22 -31.02 -13.46
CA LEU A 111 -3.82 -30.57 -12.20
C LEU A 111 -3.63 -31.62 -11.09
N LYS A 112 -3.79 -32.90 -11.42
CA LYS A 112 -3.52 -34.02 -10.50
C LYS A 112 -2.05 -34.10 -10.07
N LEU A 113 -1.11 -33.80 -10.96
CA LEU A 113 0.33 -34.01 -10.74
C LEU A 113 1.06 -32.81 -10.11
N ILE A 114 0.53 -31.58 -10.20
CA ILE A 114 1.16 -30.39 -9.58
C ILE A 114 1.45 -30.60 -8.08
N PRO A 115 0.49 -31.05 -7.23
CA PRO A 115 0.77 -31.33 -5.81
C PRO A 115 1.87 -32.38 -5.60
N VAL A 116 1.88 -33.41 -6.45
CA VAL A 116 2.85 -34.51 -6.36
C VAL A 116 4.25 -34.01 -6.73
N ALA A 117 4.37 -33.22 -7.81
CA ALA A 117 5.64 -32.63 -8.23
C ALA A 117 6.22 -31.71 -7.13
N ARG A 118 5.37 -30.92 -6.47
CA ARG A 118 5.77 -30.09 -5.32
C ARG A 118 6.24 -30.92 -4.13
N ALA A 119 5.52 -31.97 -3.76
CA ALA A 119 5.92 -32.85 -2.65
C ALA A 119 7.30 -33.49 -2.91
N ILE A 120 7.56 -33.91 -4.16
CA ILE A 120 8.85 -34.44 -4.58
C ILE A 120 9.95 -33.39 -4.42
N SER A 121 9.78 -32.17 -4.95
CA SER A 121 10.82 -31.13 -4.87
C SER A 121 11.19 -30.78 -3.42
N ILE A 122 10.21 -30.72 -2.51
CA ILE A 122 10.45 -30.49 -1.08
C ILE A 122 11.21 -31.66 -0.44
N SER A 123 10.86 -32.91 -0.78
CA SER A 123 11.49 -34.10 -0.22
C SER A 123 12.96 -34.26 -0.62
N GLU A 124 13.36 -33.78 -1.79
CA GLU A 124 14.76 -33.79 -2.23
C GLU A 124 15.62 -32.81 -1.44
N HIS A 125 15.02 -31.75 -0.90
CA HIS A 125 15.66 -30.82 0.02
C HIS A 125 15.68 -31.30 1.49
N LYS A 126 14.78 -32.21 1.88
CA LYS A 126 14.70 -32.77 3.25
C LYS A 126 14.97 -34.27 3.25
N SER A 127 16.22 -34.68 3.46
CA SER A 127 16.71 -36.08 3.49
C SER A 127 15.79 -37.10 4.22
N THR A 128 14.73 -37.58 3.57
CA THR A 128 13.76 -38.53 4.15
C THR A 128 13.29 -39.55 3.12
N GLN A 129 13.20 -40.82 3.54
CA GLN A 129 13.02 -42.03 2.72
C GLN A 129 11.54 -42.39 2.42
N ASN A 130 10.67 -41.43 2.12
CA ASN A 130 9.24 -41.72 1.84
C ASN A 130 8.84 -41.36 0.40
N LYS A 131 9.56 -41.87 -0.61
CA LYS A 131 9.26 -41.63 -2.05
C LYS A 131 8.13 -42.52 -2.63
N SER A 132 7.64 -43.54 -1.91
CA SER A 132 6.94 -44.67 -2.55
C SER A 132 5.41 -44.64 -2.57
N HIS A 133 4.72 -43.84 -1.75
CA HIS A 133 3.25 -43.94 -1.68
C HIS A 133 2.48 -42.98 -2.60
N GLU A 134 3.10 -41.91 -3.12
CA GLU A 134 2.38 -40.89 -3.91
C GLU A 134 2.23 -41.24 -5.40
N THR A 135 2.97 -42.23 -5.91
CA THR A 135 3.03 -42.57 -7.34
C THR A 135 2.31 -43.88 -7.71
N GLU A 136 1.79 -44.62 -6.72
CA GLU A 136 1.22 -45.98 -6.92
C GLU A 136 -0.05 -46.01 -7.80
N ASN A 137 -0.72 -44.88 -8.00
CA ASN A 137 -1.97 -44.76 -8.78
C ASN A 137 -1.84 -43.93 -10.08
N LEU A 138 -0.62 -43.75 -10.60
CA LEU A 138 -0.38 -43.01 -11.84
C LEU A 138 -0.33 -43.95 -13.05
N THR A 139 -0.97 -43.55 -14.15
CA THR A 139 -0.81 -44.23 -15.44
C THR A 139 0.63 -44.10 -15.95
N ALA A 140 1.04 -44.95 -16.90
CA ALA A 140 2.37 -44.87 -17.49
C ALA A 140 2.66 -43.47 -18.11
N ALA A 141 1.67 -42.88 -18.78
CA ALA A 141 1.78 -41.53 -19.33
C ALA A 141 1.91 -40.46 -18.23
N GLU A 142 1.13 -40.56 -17.14
CA GLU A 142 1.23 -39.63 -16.00
C GLU A 142 2.58 -39.75 -15.28
N GLN A 143 3.15 -40.95 -15.16
CA GLN A 143 4.50 -41.13 -14.61
C GLN A 143 5.56 -40.47 -15.50
N ASN A 144 5.39 -40.58 -16.82
CA ASN A 144 6.29 -39.95 -17.79
C ASN A 144 6.15 -38.42 -17.78
N LEU A 145 4.93 -37.91 -17.63
CA LEU A 145 4.69 -36.48 -17.43
C LEU A 145 5.30 -35.97 -16.12
N LEU A 146 5.14 -36.70 -15.01
CA LEU A 146 5.74 -36.30 -13.74
C LEU A 146 7.27 -36.23 -13.81
N LYS A 147 7.91 -37.16 -14.53
CA LYS A 147 9.36 -37.08 -14.81
C LYS A 147 9.72 -35.81 -15.57
N PHE A 148 8.90 -35.41 -16.54
CA PHE A 148 9.10 -34.14 -17.26
C PHE A 148 8.96 -32.93 -16.34
N MET A 149 7.87 -32.87 -15.55
CA MET A 149 7.57 -31.76 -14.63
C MET A 149 8.68 -31.53 -13.59
N CYS A 150 9.37 -32.59 -13.15
CA CYS A 150 10.47 -32.51 -12.19
C CYS A 150 11.86 -32.52 -12.84
N SER A 151 11.95 -32.35 -14.16
CA SER A 151 13.23 -32.39 -14.87
C SER A 151 13.97 -31.05 -14.84
N ASN A 152 15.18 -31.03 -15.41
CA ASN A 152 15.91 -29.80 -15.71
C ASN A 152 15.83 -29.47 -17.21
N TYR A 153 14.68 -29.71 -17.84
CA TYR A 153 14.51 -29.44 -19.27
C TYR A 153 14.63 -27.93 -19.53
N ASP A 154 15.55 -27.54 -20.41
CA ASP A 154 15.76 -26.13 -20.77
C ASP A 154 14.72 -25.71 -21.81
N GLU A 155 13.71 -24.96 -21.36
CA GLU A 155 12.61 -24.52 -22.21
C GLU A 155 13.00 -23.27 -23.00
N TYR A 156 12.82 -23.33 -24.33
CA TYR A 156 13.02 -22.16 -25.18
C TYR A 156 11.83 -21.97 -26.14
N PRO A 157 11.14 -20.81 -26.13
CA PRO A 157 11.18 -19.78 -25.09
C PRO A 157 10.68 -20.33 -23.74
N ASN A 158 11.05 -19.66 -22.64
CA ASN A 158 10.61 -20.06 -21.30
C ASN A 158 9.10 -19.76 -21.10
N TYR A 159 8.27 -20.69 -21.55
CA TYR A 159 6.81 -20.67 -21.48
C TYR A 159 6.31 -21.69 -20.46
N SER A 160 6.82 -21.56 -19.24
CA SER A 160 6.30 -22.27 -18.07
C SER A 160 6.25 -21.40 -16.83
N ALA A 161 5.60 -21.95 -15.80
CA ALA A 161 5.51 -21.33 -14.48
C ALA A 161 5.57 -22.37 -13.36
N GLY A 162 5.82 -21.88 -12.13
CA GLY A 162 5.76 -22.69 -10.92
C GLY A 162 6.93 -23.65 -10.68
N ALA A 163 7.96 -23.62 -11.53
CA ALA A 163 9.07 -24.59 -11.52
C ALA A 163 8.65 -26.05 -11.76
N TYR A 164 7.49 -26.29 -12.38
CA TYR A 164 6.97 -27.63 -12.70
C TYR A 164 6.75 -27.85 -14.21
N HIS A 165 7.39 -27.05 -15.06
CA HIS A 165 7.22 -27.07 -16.52
C HIS A 165 5.74 -27.02 -16.96
N PHE A 166 4.88 -26.31 -16.21
CA PHE A 166 3.48 -26.17 -16.57
C PHE A 166 3.37 -25.35 -17.87
N PRO A 167 2.74 -25.84 -18.96
CA PRO A 167 2.82 -25.20 -20.27
C PRO A 167 1.90 -23.98 -20.30
N CYS A 168 2.47 -22.78 -20.21
CA CYS A 168 1.70 -21.53 -20.21
C CYS A 168 2.53 -20.35 -20.72
N LYS A 169 1.87 -19.39 -21.39
CA LYS A 169 2.54 -18.16 -21.87
C LYS A 169 2.37 -16.99 -20.90
N SER A 170 1.55 -17.15 -19.87
CA SER A 170 1.29 -16.13 -18.86
C SER A 170 1.10 -16.75 -17.47
N SER A 171 1.44 -15.96 -16.44
CA SER A 171 1.20 -16.32 -15.04
C SER A 171 -0.29 -16.53 -14.73
N PHE A 172 -1.20 -15.95 -15.52
CA PHE A 172 -2.64 -16.13 -15.34
C PHE A 172 -3.12 -17.55 -15.61
N SER A 173 -2.63 -18.20 -16.67
CA SER A 173 -2.98 -19.59 -17.00
C SER A 173 -2.49 -20.56 -15.92
N TYR A 174 -1.30 -20.28 -15.37
CA TYR A 174 -0.79 -21.04 -14.23
C TYR A 174 -1.60 -20.80 -12.96
N ALA A 175 -1.93 -19.54 -12.64
CA ALA A 175 -2.81 -19.22 -11.51
C ALA A 175 -4.19 -19.90 -11.62
N TRP A 176 -4.74 -20.00 -12.83
CA TRP A 176 -5.97 -20.76 -13.10
C TRP A 176 -5.79 -22.25 -12.77
N ALA A 177 -4.65 -22.85 -13.11
CA ALA A 177 -4.36 -24.23 -12.77
C ALA A 177 -4.26 -24.42 -11.25
N ILE A 178 -3.54 -23.55 -10.56
CA ILE A 178 -3.39 -23.60 -9.10
C ILE A 178 -4.73 -23.43 -8.38
N LEU A 179 -5.65 -22.60 -8.89
CA LEU A 179 -7.02 -22.49 -8.36
C LEU A 179 -7.83 -23.79 -8.39
N HIS A 180 -7.48 -24.75 -9.26
CA HIS A 180 -8.12 -26.07 -9.31
C HIS A 180 -7.41 -27.11 -8.44
N VAL A 181 -6.26 -26.74 -7.89
CA VAL A 181 -5.42 -27.60 -7.06
C VAL A 181 -5.58 -27.26 -5.58
N VAL A 182 -5.70 -25.98 -5.24
CA VAL A 182 -5.82 -25.52 -3.85
C VAL A 182 -7.23 -25.66 -3.29
N GLU A 183 -7.32 -25.69 -1.97
CA GLU A 183 -8.59 -25.65 -1.25
C GLU A 183 -9.26 -24.27 -1.40
N SER A 184 -10.58 -24.22 -1.24
CA SER A 184 -11.37 -23.01 -1.53
C SER A 184 -11.16 -21.86 -0.54
N ASP A 185 -10.67 -22.14 0.66
CA ASP A 185 -10.44 -21.19 1.76
C ASP A 185 -9.04 -20.54 1.71
N VAL A 186 -8.18 -20.97 0.80
CA VAL A 186 -6.86 -20.37 0.57
C VAL A 186 -7.01 -18.95 0.00
N VAL A 187 -6.10 -18.06 0.39
CA VAL A 187 -6.02 -16.69 -0.13
C VAL A 187 -4.91 -16.54 -1.15
N CYS A 188 -5.11 -15.62 -2.08
CA CYS A 188 -4.06 -15.14 -2.98
C CYS A 188 -3.48 -13.85 -2.40
N GLU A 189 -2.17 -13.82 -2.22
CA GLU A 189 -1.47 -12.74 -1.55
C GLU A 189 -0.35 -12.21 -2.42
N LEU A 190 -0.15 -10.89 -2.39
CA LEU A 190 1.04 -10.23 -2.88
C LEU A 190 1.69 -9.55 -1.69
N ASP A 191 2.77 -10.15 -1.16
CA ASP A 191 3.51 -9.60 -0.02
C ASP A 191 4.56 -8.58 -0.50
N ILE A 192 4.46 -7.35 -0.01
CA ILE A 192 5.42 -6.26 -0.30
C ILE A 192 6.15 -5.78 0.96
N SER A 193 5.96 -6.43 2.11
CA SER A 193 6.52 -6.02 3.41
C SER A 193 8.03 -5.85 3.32
N GLY A 194 8.72 -6.82 2.72
CA GLY A 194 10.18 -6.75 2.54
C GLY A 194 10.64 -5.57 1.67
N LEU A 195 9.83 -5.14 0.70
CA LEU A 195 10.14 -3.96 -0.12
C LEU A 195 10.00 -2.66 0.69
N ILE A 196 8.98 -2.58 1.56
CA ILE A 196 8.78 -1.46 2.48
C ILE A 196 9.96 -1.35 3.45
N ASP A 197 10.32 -2.46 4.11
CA ASP A 197 11.44 -2.49 5.07
C ASP A 197 12.77 -2.10 4.45
N SER A 198 12.95 -2.41 3.16
CA SER A 198 14.14 -2.09 2.39
C SER A 198 14.11 -0.66 1.81
N GLY A 199 13.01 0.08 1.99
CA GLY A 199 12.83 1.44 1.48
C GLY A 199 12.62 1.52 -0.03
N TRP A 200 12.23 0.42 -0.68
CA TRP A 200 11.95 0.41 -2.13
C TRP A 200 10.58 1.00 -2.45
N VAL A 201 9.60 0.85 -1.55
CA VAL A 201 8.22 1.30 -1.73
C VAL A 201 7.69 1.94 -0.45
N GLU A 202 6.70 2.82 -0.57
CA GLU A 202 6.04 3.44 0.59
C GLU A 202 5.08 2.45 1.28
N ASP A 203 4.98 2.54 2.61
CA ASP A 203 4.01 1.78 3.43
C ASP A 203 2.57 2.28 3.16
N PHE A 204 1.59 1.45 3.48
CA PHE A 204 0.18 1.82 3.58
C PHE A 204 -0.11 2.60 4.87
N ASP A 205 0.58 3.72 5.05
CA ASP A 205 0.41 4.65 6.18
C ASP A 205 -1.06 5.09 6.35
N ASP A 206 -1.79 5.22 5.24
CA ASP A 206 -3.22 5.55 5.23
C ASP A 206 -4.08 4.47 5.89
N LEU A 207 -3.80 3.19 5.61
CA LEU A 207 -4.44 2.06 6.29
C LEU A 207 -4.05 1.98 7.76
N ALA A 208 -2.77 2.21 8.08
CA ALA A 208 -2.31 2.22 9.47
C ALA A 208 -3.03 3.29 10.30
N GLU A 209 -3.13 4.51 9.78
CA GLU A 209 -3.86 5.61 10.44
C GLU A 209 -5.36 5.33 10.55
N TYR A 210 -5.97 4.73 9.52
CA TYR A 210 -7.37 4.34 9.55
C TYR A 210 -7.65 3.30 10.64
N GLN A 211 -6.81 2.25 10.72
CA GLN A 211 -6.92 1.21 11.75
C GLN A 211 -6.66 1.74 13.17
N ALA A 212 -5.72 2.68 13.32
CA ALA A 212 -5.44 3.35 14.59
C ALA A 212 -6.56 4.31 15.02
N GLY A 213 -7.46 4.69 14.10
CA GLY A 213 -8.51 5.68 14.34
C GLY A 213 -7.98 7.10 14.56
N GLN A 214 -6.73 7.37 14.16
CA GLN A 214 -6.06 8.66 14.31
C GLN A 214 -4.93 8.81 13.29
N THR A 215 -4.64 10.04 12.91
CA THR A 215 -3.52 10.34 12.01
C THR A 215 -2.18 10.40 12.76
N LYS A 216 -1.07 10.13 12.08
CA LYS A 216 0.27 10.24 12.67
C LYS A 216 0.60 11.65 13.16
N PHE A 217 0.02 12.66 12.49
CA PHE A 217 0.15 14.06 12.90
C PHE A 217 -0.55 14.33 14.23
N TYR A 218 -1.73 13.75 14.45
CA TYR A 218 -2.45 13.91 15.71
C TYR A 218 -1.73 13.16 16.83
N GLU A 219 -1.28 11.93 16.58
CA GLU A 219 -0.49 11.18 17.55
C GLU A 219 0.75 11.94 18.02
N ARG A 220 1.57 12.45 17.08
CA ARG A 220 2.74 13.27 17.40
C ARG A 220 2.35 14.51 18.22
N ALA A 221 1.30 15.22 17.83
CA ALA A 221 0.82 16.40 18.56
C ALA A 221 0.37 16.07 19.99
N LYS A 222 -0.21 14.89 20.25
CA LYS A 222 -0.55 14.44 21.61
C LYS A 222 0.69 14.28 22.48
N VAL A 223 1.72 13.65 21.95
CA VAL A 223 2.99 13.42 22.66
C VAL A 223 3.62 14.76 23.03
N GLU A 224 3.77 15.67 22.05
CA GLU A 224 4.35 17.00 22.28
C GLU A 224 3.52 17.85 23.25
N ILE A 225 2.19 17.82 23.17
CA ILE A 225 1.32 18.52 24.13
C ILE A 225 1.54 17.98 25.54
N ASN A 226 1.63 16.66 25.70
CA ASN A 226 1.87 16.07 27.00
C ASN A 226 3.23 16.52 27.54
N GLU A 227 4.28 16.47 26.75
CA GLU A 227 5.61 16.94 27.14
C GLU A 227 5.62 18.42 27.57
N ILE A 228 5.02 19.33 26.80
CA ILE A 228 4.92 20.75 27.19
C ILE A 228 4.09 20.92 28.47
N THR A 229 3.03 20.12 28.64
CA THR A 229 2.19 20.15 29.84
C THR A 229 2.96 19.63 31.06
N GLN A 230 3.87 18.67 30.91
CA GLN A 230 4.77 18.25 32.01
C GLN A 230 5.83 19.31 32.31
N LEU A 231 6.41 19.94 31.28
CA LEU A 231 7.36 21.03 31.46
C LEU A 231 6.76 22.19 32.27
N SER A 232 5.50 22.55 32.00
CA SER A 232 4.83 23.64 32.72
C SER A 232 4.61 23.35 34.21
N ARG A 233 4.62 22.08 34.63
CA ARG A 233 4.47 21.63 36.03
C ARG A 233 5.78 21.63 36.81
N LEU A 234 6.93 21.80 36.15
CA LEU A 234 8.22 21.84 36.84
C LEU A 234 8.35 23.05 37.78
N ASP A 235 7.71 24.18 37.44
CA ASP A 235 7.62 25.37 38.28
C ASP A 235 6.32 26.14 37.99
N GLU A 236 5.27 25.80 38.72
CA GLU A 236 3.92 26.33 38.49
C GLU A 236 3.80 27.84 38.74
N ALA A 237 4.67 28.41 39.60
CA ALA A 237 4.67 29.83 39.94
C ALA A 237 5.43 30.68 38.90
N ASN A 238 6.24 30.06 38.05
CA ASN A 238 7.05 30.76 37.08
C ASN A 238 6.24 31.24 35.87
N ARG A 239 5.82 32.50 35.90
CA ARG A 239 5.05 33.15 34.82
C ARG A 239 5.75 33.18 33.46
N VAL A 240 7.08 33.15 33.42
CA VAL A 240 7.82 33.09 32.14
C VAL A 240 7.65 31.70 31.54
N LEU A 241 7.86 30.65 32.35
CA LEU A 241 7.63 29.27 31.95
C LEU A 241 6.20 29.07 31.45
N GLN A 242 5.19 29.53 32.20
CA GLN A 242 3.78 29.37 31.80
C GLN A 242 3.47 30.04 30.46
N ARG A 243 4.01 31.25 30.22
CA ARG A 243 3.85 31.95 28.93
C ARG A 243 4.52 31.20 27.78
N ILE A 244 5.73 30.69 27.98
CA ILE A 244 6.45 29.91 26.96
C ILE A 244 5.71 28.61 26.66
N SER A 245 5.29 27.87 27.69
CA SER A 245 4.50 26.63 27.53
C SER A 245 3.19 26.91 26.80
N TYR A 246 2.46 27.97 27.17
CA TYR A 246 1.23 28.37 26.48
C TYR A 246 1.46 28.69 25.01
N SER A 247 2.50 29.46 24.69
CA SER A 247 2.86 29.74 23.29
C SER A 247 3.25 28.47 22.53
N GLY A 248 4.00 27.56 23.18
CA GLY A 248 4.41 26.29 22.58
C GLY A 248 3.22 25.38 22.24
N LEU A 249 2.20 25.32 23.10
CA LEU A 249 0.96 24.59 22.81
C LEU A 249 0.27 25.09 21.53
N VAL A 250 0.18 26.42 21.36
CA VAL A 250 -0.39 26.99 20.12
C VAL A 250 0.51 26.70 18.91
N THR A 251 1.84 26.68 19.06
CA THR A 251 2.76 26.29 17.99
C THR A 251 2.53 24.84 17.54
N ILE A 252 2.29 23.90 18.47
CA ILE A 252 1.96 22.50 18.13
C ILE A 252 0.67 22.44 17.31
N LEU A 253 -0.36 23.20 17.70
CA LEU A 253 -1.59 23.30 16.92
C LEU A 253 -1.31 23.82 15.51
N GLU A 254 -0.54 24.91 15.37
CA GLU A 254 -0.19 25.47 14.06
C GLU A 254 0.51 24.45 13.16
N ALA A 255 1.47 23.70 13.71
CA ALA A 255 2.17 22.63 13.00
C ALA A 255 1.21 21.52 12.56
N TYR A 256 0.38 21.01 13.48
CA TYR A 256 -0.63 19.99 13.17
C TYR A 256 -1.58 20.43 12.04
N LEU A 257 -2.14 21.64 12.14
CA LEU A 257 -3.07 22.14 11.12
C LEU A 257 -2.37 22.32 9.77
N SER A 258 -1.15 22.85 9.75
CA SER A 258 -0.38 23.01 8.51
C SER A 258 -0.12 21.66 7.83
N ASP A 259 0.34 20.66 8.58
CA ASP A 259 0.63 19.33 8.05
C ASP A 259 -0.62 18.62 7.51
N ILE A 260 -1.74 18.70 8.24
CA ILE A 260 -3.03 18.17 7.78
C ILE A 260 -3.47 18.85 6.48
N VAL A 261 -3.39 20.19 6.42
CA VAL A 261 -3.78 20.94 5.23
C VAL A 261 -2.91 20.58 4.03
N LYS A 262 -1.58 20.54 4.19
CA LYS A 262 -0.67 20.13 3.11
C LYS A 262 -1.01 18.74 2.60
N ARG A 263 -1.15 17.75 3.50
CA ARG A 263 -1.49 16.38 3.11
C ARG A 263 -2.81 16.32 2.35
N GLN A 264 -3.87 16.95 2.88
CA GLN A 264 -5.19 16.89 2.25
C GLN A 264 -5.22 17.61 0.89
N VAL A 265 -4.56 18.76 0.75
CA VAL A 265 -4.60 19.53 -0.50
C VAL A 265 -3.70 18.91 -1.57
N LEU A 266 -2.54 18.34 -1.21
CA LEU A 266 -1.60 17.80 -2.20
C LEU A 266 -1.99 16.39 -2.66
N ASN A 267 -2.50 15.56 -1.75
CA ASN A 267 -2.71 14.13 -2.03
C ASN A 267 -4.14 13.81 -2.51
N LYS A 268 -5.10 14.75 -2.38
CA LYS A 268 -6.47 14.55 -2.84
C LYS A 268 -6.85 15.58 -3.90
N GLU A 269 -6.97 15.13 -5.14
CA GLU A 269 -7.27 15.99 -6.30
C GLU A 269 -8.58 16.77 -6.14
N SER A 270 -9.59 16.15 -5.51
CA SER A 270 -10.88 16.79 -5.22
C SER A 270 -10.72 18.01 -4.29
N ILE A 271 -9.82 17.91 -3.30
CA ILE A 271 -9.49 18.98 -2.35
C ILE A 271 -8.55 20.00 -3.00
N LYS A 272 -7.52 19.54 -3.73
CA LYS A 272 -6.59 20.38 -4.51
C LYS A 272 -7.35 21.35 -5.40
N ARG A 273 -8.28 20.83 -6.19
CA ARG A 273 -9.14 21.62 -7.06
C ARG A 273 -9.94 22.66 -6.27
N ARG A 274 -10.58 22.26 -5.18
CA ARG A 274 -11.39 23.17 -4.35
C ARG A 274 -10.54 24.26 -3.71
N PHE A 275 -9.33 23.93 -3.28
CA PHE A 275 -8.36 24.89 -2.76
C PHE A 275 -8.05 25.96 -3.82
N VAL A 276 -7.67 25.55 -5.02
CA VAL A 276 -7.34 26.48 -6.12
C VAL A 276 -8.56 27.33 -6.53
N GLU A 277 -9.75 26.74 -6.57
CA GLU A 277 -10.98 27.44 -6.99
C GLU A 277 -11.52 28.42 -5.93
N LYS A 278 -11.44 28.08 -4.63
CA LYS A 278 -12.08 28.84 -3.56
C LYS A 278 -11.14 29.70 -2.73
N PHE A 279 -9.84 29.40 -2.72
CA PHE A 279 -8.89 30.10 -1.85
C PHE A 279 -8.42 31.41 -2.48
N ASP A 280 -8.61 32.50 -1.74
CA ASP A 280 -8.49 33.90 -2.18
C ASP A 280 -7.21 34.24 -2.99
N PRO A 281 -6.00 33.79 -2.62
CA PRO A 281 -4.77 34.05 -3.38
C PRO A 281 -4.81 33.54 -4.82
N PHE A 282 -5.51 32.43 -5.07
CA PHE A 282 -5.67 31.84 -6.40
C PHE A 282 -6.90 32.40 -7.10
N ALA A 283 -8.04 32.44 -6.41
CA ALA A 283 -9.32 32.92 -6.96
C ALA A 283 -9.26 34.38 -7.47
N LYS A 284 -8.45 35.23 -6.81
CA LYS A 284 -8.25 36.63 -7.23
C LYS A 284 -7.22 36.80 -8.34
N SER A 285 -6.43 35.76 -8.63
CA SER A 285 -5.48 35.74 -9.74
C SER A 285 -6.20 35.47 -11.08
N GLN A 286 -7.16 36.32 -11.44
CA GLN A 286 -7.90 36.25 -12.73
C GLN A 286 -7.04 36.69 -13.92
N LYS A 287 -5.78 36.26 -14.00
CA LYS A 287 -4.95 36.47 -15.18
C LYS A 287 -5.48 35.59 -16.30
N LYS A 288 -5.62 36.15 -17.51
CA LYS A 288 -5.88 35.36 -18.72
C LYS A 288 -4.74 34.37 -18.89
N LEU A 289 -5.07 33.09 -18.80
CA LEU A 289 -4.14 31.99 -18.94
C LEU A 289 -4.15 31.57 -20.42
N GLU A 290 -3.02 31.67 -21.11
CA GLU A 290 -2.93 31.19 -22.49
C GLU A 290 -2.89 29.66 -22.50
N ILE A 291 -3.58 29.04 -23.47
CA ILE A 291 -3.64 27.57 -23.60
C ILE A 291 -2.23 26.98 -23.76
N THR A 292 -1.32 27.73 -24.39
CA THR A 292 0.08 27.36 -24.56
C THR A 292 0.85 27.22 -23.24
N GLU A 293 0.41 27.85 -22.16
CA GLU A 293 1.06 27.78 -20.84
C GLU A 293 0.52 26.64 -19.96
N ILE A 294 -0.50 25.87 -20.40
CA ILE A 294 -1.25 24.98 -19.51
C ILE A 294 -0.36 23.93 -18.81
N TYR A 295 0.48 23.22 -19.56
CA TYR A 295 1.36 22.18 -19.00
C TYR A 295 2.38 22.78 -18.03
N PHE A 296 2.99 23.90 -18.38
CA PHE A 296 3.92 24.63 -17.50
C PHE A 296 3.25 25.07 -16.19
N ARG A 297 1.99 25.53 -16.24
CA ARG A 297 1.24 25.90 -15.03
C ARG A 297 0.87 24.70 -14.18
N MET A 298 0.53 23.56 -14.80
CA MET A 298 0.24 22.33 -14.08
C MET A 298 1.48 21.81 -13.34
N GLU A 299 2.66 21.83 -13.99
CA GLU A 299 3.92 21.45 -13.35
C GLU A 299 4.29 22.33 -12.15
N GLN A 300 3.94 23.63 -12.19
CA GLN A 300 4.21 24.58 -11.11
C GLN A 300 3.16 24.61 -10.01
N LEU A 301 1.98 24.02 -10.24
CA LEU A 301 0.82 24.23 -9.38
C LEU A 301 1.07 23.73 -7.95
N ASP A 302 1.64 22.53 -7.81
CA ASP A 302 1.88 21.94 -6.50
C ASP A 302 2.87 22.79 -5.68
N GLN A 303 3.94 23.31 -6.30
CA GLN A 303 4.88 24.21 -5.61
C GLN A 303 4.20 25.51 -5.18
N LEU A 304 3.36 26.11 -6.04
CA LEU A 304 2.60 27.31 -5.69
C LEU A 304 1.62 27.06 -4.54
N ILE A 305 1.00 25.89 -4.51
CA ILE A 305 0.13 25.46 -3.41
C ILE A 305 0.93 25.35 -2.12
N ILE A 306 2.09 24.68 -2.14
CA ILE A 306 2.98 24.53 -0.98
C ILE A 306 3.38 25.91 -0.45
N ASP A 307 3.91 26.78 -1.32
CA ASP A 307 4.33 28.13 -0.96
C ASP A 307 3.17 28.94 -0.38
N CYS A 308 1.97 28.78 -0.94
CA CYS A 308 0.78 29.46 -0.44
C CYS A 308 0.43 28.99 0.98
N ILE A 309 0.40 27.67 1.20
CA ILE A 309 0.09 27.06 2.50
C ILE A 309 1.15 27.45 3.56
N ASP A 310 2.44 27.45 3.20
CA ASP A 310 3.53 27.84 4.10
C ASP A 310 3.44 29.30 4.56
N ASN A 311 2.87 30.16 3.72
CA ASN A 311 2.62 31.57 4.05
C ASN A 311 1.29 31.78 4.80
N LEU A 312 0.49 30.73 5.02
CA LEU A 312 -0.73 30.84 5.81
C LEU A 312 -0.41 30.94 7.31
N SER A 313 -0.93 32.00 7.91
CA SER A 313 -0.95 32.12 9.36
C SER A 313 -2.04 31.23 9.95
N PHE A 314 -1.66 30.01 10.33
CA PHE A 314 -2.55 29.07 11.02
C PHE A 314 -2.88 29.49 12.46
N HIS A 315 -2.16 30.46 13.03
CA HIS A 315 -2.59 31.15 14.25
C HIS A 315 -3.73 32.16 14.04
N SER A 316 -4.39 32.20 12.87
CA SER A 316 -5.59 33.01 12.66
C SER A 316 -6.82 32.12 12.68
N VAL A 317 -7.72 32.34 13.65
CA VAL A 317 -9.01 31.62 13.77
C VAL A 317 -9.84 31.75 12.50
N LYS A 318 -9.76 32.91 11.84
CA LYS A 318 -10.45 33.13 10.56
C LYS A 318 -9.94 32.15 9.52
N THR A 319 -8.62 31.99 9.42
CA THR A 319 -8.01 31.00 8.52
C THR A 319 -8.48 29.61 8.91
N ILE A 320 -8.41 29.21 10.18
CA ILE A 320 -8.86 27.89 10.65
C ILE A 320 -10.33 27.65 10.25
N LYS A 321 -11.24 28.59 10.54
CA LYS A 321 -12.67 28.42 10.31
C LYS A 321 -13.04 28.44 8.83
N ASP A 322 -12.59 29.47 8.10
CA ASP A 322 -12.97 29.65 6.70
C ASP A 322 -12.30 28.58 5.83
N PHE A 323 -11.03 28.23 6.10
CA PHE A 323 -10.31 27.22 5.33
C PHE A 323 -10.88 25.82 5.56
N PHE A 324 -10.96 25.38 6.82
CA PHE A 324 -11.37 24.01 7.13
C PHE A 324 -12.81 23.75 6.68
N SER A 325 -13.71 24.74 6.82
CA SER A 325 -15.09 24.58 6.34
C SER A 325 -15.24 24.69 4.83
N SER A 326 -14.55 25.63 4.15
CA SER A 326 -14.79 25.87 2.71
C SER A 326 -13.98 24.97 1.78
N VAL A 327 -12.79 24.55 2.21
CA VAL A 327 -11.85 23.71 1.45
C VAL A 327 -11.92 22.27 1.93
N LEU A 328 -11.73 22.01 3.23
CA LEU A 328 -11.69 20.63 3.74
C LEU A 328 -13.09 20.06 4.08
N LEU A 329 -14.14 20.90 4.12
CA LEU A 329 -15.48 20.53 4.59
C LEU A 329 -15.51 19.96 6.02
N ILE A 330 -14.55 20.36 6.84
CA ILE A 330 -14.45 19.96 8.25
C ILE A 330 -15.22 20.97 9.09
N SER A 331 -16.12 20.46 9.93
CA SER A 331 -16.90 21.27 10.86
C SER A 331 -16.24 21.27 12.24
N ILE A 332 -15.96 22.46 12.77
CA ILE A 332 -15.47 22.66 14.13
C ILE A 332 -16.60 23.31 14.94
N PRO A 333 -17.03 22.72 16.07
CA PRO A 333 -18.06 23.29 16.93
C PRO A 333 -17.78 24.76 17.30
N HIS A 334 -18.82 25.60 17.25
CA HIS A 334 -18.71 27.03 17.52
C HIS A 334 -18.06 27.33 18.88
N GLU A 335 -18.41 26.58 19.92
CA GLU A 335 -17.86 26.74 21.27
C GLU A 335 -16.33 26.51 21.32
N LEU A 336 -15.84 25.52 20.56
CA LEU A 336 -14.42 25.23 20.46
C LEU A 336 -13.69 26.31 19.65
N SER A 337 -14.30 26.77 18.55
CA SER A 337 -13.76 27.86 17.72
C SER A 337 -13.63 29.17 18.51
N ASP A 338 -14.64 29.52 19.32
CA ASP A 338 -14.65 30.75 20.11
C ASP A 338 -13.62 30.70 21.25
N SER A 339 -13.47 29.53 21.87
CA SER A 339 -12.44 29.29 22.90
C SER A 339 -11.03 29.36 22.30
N LEU A 340 -10.85 28.78 21.11
CA LEU A 340 -9.58 28.84 20.39
C LEU A 340 -9.22 30.27 19.98
N ALA A 341 -10.22 31.08 19.63
CA ALA A 341 -10.01 32.49 19.31
C ALA A 341 -9.44 33.30 20.47
N LYS A 342 -9.99 33.09 21.67
CA LYS A 342 -9.45 33.71 22.88
C LYS A 342 -8.02 33.25 23.13
N ALA A 343 -7.75 31.96 22.94
CA ALA A 343 -6.42 31.41 23.18
C ALA A 343 -5.35 31.98 22.23
N ILE A 344 -5.69 32.13 20.96
CA ILE A 344 -4.83 32.74 19.94
C ILE A 344 -4.51 34.21 20.26
N ILE A 345 -5.49 34.98 20.74
CA ILE A 345 -5.28 36.37 21.16
C ILE A 345 -4.27 36.42 22.31
N THR A 346 -4.44 35.55 23.33
CA THR A 346 -3.49 35.45 24.44
C THR A 346 -2.07 35.09 23.95
N ARG A 347 -1.93 34.15 23.02
CA ARG A 347 -0.61 33.83 22.42
C ARG A 347 -0.02 35.03 21.68
N HIS A 348 -0.83 35.78 20.94
CA HIS A 348 -0.35 36.99 20.26
C HIS A 348 0.18 38.03 21.26
N ASP A 349 -0.51 38.24 22.39
CA ASP A 349 -0.04 39.12 23.47
C ASP A 349 1.25 38.60 24.10
N ILE A 350 1.37 37.29 24.34
CA ILE A 350 2.60 36.67 24.86
C ILE A 350 3.80 36.95 23.94
N VAL A 351 3.66 36.66 22.65
CA VAL A 351 4.76 36.69 21.68
C VAL A 351 5.13 38.13 21.28
N HIS A 352 4.15 38.99 21.02
CA HIS A 352 4.41 40.32 20.46
C HIS A 352 4.36 41.45 21.48
N ARG A 353 3.81 41.21 22.68
CA ARG A 353 3.65 42.23 23.74
C ARG A 353 4.19 41.78 25.09
N ALA A 354 5.01 40.74 25.11
CA ALA A 354 5.58 40.15 26.33
C ALA A 354 4.52 39.82 27.39
N GLY A 355 3.33 39.37 26.96
CA GLY A 355 2.22 39.03 27.85
C GLY A 355 1.42 40.24 28.35
N ARG A 356 1.46 41.38 27.65
CA ARG A 356 0.59 42.54 27.94
C ARG A 356 -0.48 42.69 26.88
N THR A 357 -1.64 43.19 27.26
CA THR A 357 -2.73 43.53 26.33
C THR A 357 -2.38 44.78 25.51
N LYS A 358 -3.24 45.16 24.55
CA LYS A 358 -3.11 46.43 23.80
C LYS A 358 -3.10 47.65 24.72
N ASP A 359 -3.85 47.58 25.81
CA ASP A 359 -4.03 48.67 26.77
C ASP A 359 -2.91 48.72 27.82
N GLY A 360 -1.98 47.75 27.79
CA GLY A 360 -0.81 47.68 28.67
C GLY A 360 -1.02 46.83 29.93
N ASP A 361 -2.22 46.29 30.14
CA ASP A 361 -2.54 45.42 31.27
C ASP A 361 -1.80 44.07 31.18
N SER A 362 -1.44 43.51 32.33
CA SER A 362 -0.77 42.20 32.39
C SER A 362 -1.77 41.08 32.08
N ASN A 363 -1.50 40.32 31.02
CA ASN A 363 -2.18 39.07 30.71
C ASN A 363 -1.39 37.92 31.37
N GLU A 364 -1.61 37.74 32.68
CA GLU A 364 -0.92 36.69 33.43
C GLU A 364 -1.43 35.30 33.05
N VAL A 365 -0.52 34.45 32.61
CA VAL A 365 -0.80 33.03 32.34
C VAL A 365 -0.38 32.19 33.54
N SER A 366 -1.28 31.37 34.03
CA SER A 366 -1.06 30.37 35.07
C SER A 366 -0.86 28.97 34.50
N GLN A 367 -0.37 28.06 35.34
CA GLN A 367 -0.32 26.64 34.99
C GLN A 367 -1.71 26.09 34.65
N SER A 368 -2.76 26.56 35.33
CA SER A 368 -4.13 26.15 35.05
C SER A 368 -4.60 26.59 33.65
N ASP A 369 -4.13 27.73 33.15
CA ASP A 369 -4.42 28.20 31.79
C ASP A 369 -3.72 27.34 30.74
N VAL A 370 -2.47 26.93 31.01
CA VAL A 370 -1.74 25.99 30.15
C VAL A 370 -2.47 24.63 30.10
N GLN A 371 -2.93 24.13 31.24
CA GLN A 371 -3.69 22.88 31.32
C GLN A 371 -5.04 22.98 30.59
N ALA A 372 -5.76 24.10 30.74
CA ALA A 372 -7.02 24.35 30.05
C ALA A 372 -6.82 24.45 28.52
N LEU A 373 -5.76 25.13 28.08
CA LEU A 373 -5.40 25.20 26.66
C LEU A 373 -5.07 23.81 26.12
N SER A 374 -4.24 23.04 26.81
CA SER A 374 -3.90 21.66 26.43
C SER A 374 -5.16 20.81 26.18
N GLN A 375 -6.13 20.86 27.10
CA GLN A 375 -7.41 20.15 26.94
C GLN A 375 -8.24 20.68 25.76
N LEU A 376 -8.28 21.98 25.54
CA LEU A 376 -8.97 22.60 24.41
C LEU A 376 -8.36 22.14 23.08
N LEU A 377 -7.03 22.17 22.94
CA LEU A 377 -6.34 21.76 21.73
C LEU A 377 -6.56 20.29 21.41
N MET A 378 -6.51 19.43 22.44
CA MET A 378 -6.81 18.00 22.29
C MET A 378 -8.22 17.76 21.74
N LYS A 379 -9.23 18.52 22.20
CA LYS A 379 -10.62 18.44 21.70
C LYS A 379 -10.76 18.94 20.26
N VAL A 380 -10.13 20.08 19.94
CA VAL A 380 -10.15 20.65 18.59
C VAL A 380 -9.50 19.69 17.60
N MET A 381 -8.31 19.19 17.91
CA MET A 381 -7.59 18.28 17.04
C MET A 381 -8.31 16.94 16.91
N ALA A 382 -8.85 16.36 17.99
CA ALA A 382 -9.67 15.13 17.88
C ALA A 382 -10.87 15.30 16.92
N CYS A 383 -11.54 16.45 16.99
CA CYS A 383 -12.69 16.75 16.13
C CYS A 383 -12.30 16.85 14.65
N ILE A 384 -11.15 17.47 14.36
CA ILE A 384 -10.61 17.57 13.00
C ILE A 384 -10.14 16.19 12.53
N ASP A 385 -9.37 15.49 13.37
CA ASP A 385 -8.69 14.24 13.02
C ASP A 385 -9.67 13.12 12.68
N SER A 386 -10.74 12.96 13.46
CA SER A 386 -11.79 11.98 13.18
C SER A 386 -12.42 12.19 11.79
N GLN A 387 -12.73 13.44 11.42
CA GLN A 387 -13.27 13.76 10.09
C GLN A 387 -12.26 13.50 8.96
N ILE A 388 -10.95 13.62 9.24
CA ILE A 388 -9.89 13.26 8.29
C ILE A 388 -9.81 11.75 8.13
N VAL A 389 -9.80 11.01 9.24
CA VAL A 389 -9.73 9.54 9.28
C VAL A 389 -10.91 8.92 8.53
N ASP A 390 -12.12 9.43 8.74
CA ASP A 390 -13.34 8.99 8.03
C ASP A 390 -13.20 9.09 6.50
N GLY A 391 -12.40 10.02 6.02
CA GLY A 391 -12.14 10.24 4.60
C GLY A 391 -10.80 9.68 4.10
N LEU A 392 -10.03 8.92 4.89
CA LEU A 392 -8.70 8.44 4.47
C LEU A 392 -8.77 7.44 3.31
N LEU A 393 -9.70 6.48 3.39
CA LEU A 393 -9.86 5.41 2.40
C LEU A 393 -10.89 5.75 1.30
N GLY A 394 -11.43 6.96 1.32
CA GLY A 394 -12.40 7.45 0.35
C GLY A 394 -11.74 8.41 -0.64
N ASP A 395 -11.15 7.85 -1.70
CA ASP A 395 -11.07 8.39 -3.06
C ASP A 395 -10.57 7.28 -4.01
#